data_AF-A0AAD7FGH7-F1
#
_entry.id   AF-A0AAD7FGH7-F1
#
_cell.length_a   1.000
_cell.length_b   1.000
_cell.length_c   1.000
_cell.angle_alpha   90.00
_cell.angle_beta   90.00
_cell.angle_gamma   90.00
#
_symmetry.space_group_name_H-M   'P 1'
#
loop_
_entity.id
_entity.type
_entity.pdbx_description
1 polymer ?
#
loop_
_entity_poly.entity_id
_entity_poly.type
_entity_poly.pdbx_seq_one_letter_code
_entity_poly.pdbx_strand_id
1 'polypeptide(L)'
;MLLTSSVFKEPTLDELWRHQTTFAHILLCMPDGLCDNPVSSGGIELLDVARPIILADWERPRCYLFRVRSLLCGTADAPSKELFETLSLSLPIGAYFFPNLESLSWIWMADSRLSCIRTVLSPRITDLHIEIGDTTPISALSLIPTFAVSCPELTRVHISGSEWSNSNLHLRTQTSLLLRMLTRVTTVYVSELDQAAFEHLATLSTLIQLWVRQEFIPSIQFLDVPHTNLFPCLQTITLWPKTIESVITWLRFVSDSPLSSLDIEFDNTAVSVIDNDRLCRAVAEHCSTSTLHSLEISAPISSWMDHLFAASPAQYLKSAALVRLFVFRNFVSSLIGEVARAWPKLRSLALFATCPTHIPRRITLGGLRMPAHHCLELTAVTLEVNALIIPTVPCAAEADIVHNTLAEIHVGHSPISDVSGVVAKISAEVTFNIDADGEPSGEVSVFQARWKAVEDKLTVERDAAVS
;
A
#
# COMPACT_ATOMS: atom_id res chain seq x y z
N MET A 1 -19.47 42.62 -2.29
CA MET A 1 -19.52 42.11 -3.68
C MET A 1 -18.09 42.14 -4.20
N LEU A 2 -17.31 41.09 -3.94
CA LEU A 2 -15.91 41.03 -4.38
C LEU A 2 -15.92 40.68 -5.87
N LEU A 3 -15.52 41.64 -6.72
CA LEU A 3 -15.25 41.41 -8.13
C LEU A 3 -14.07 40.43 -8.22
N THR A 4 -14.37 39.14 -8.41
CA THR A 4 -13.34 38.17 -8.77
C THR A 4 -12.77 38.61 -10.12
N SER A 5 -11.50 39.01 -10.12
CA SER A 5 -10.78 39.45 -11.31
C SER A 5 -10.89 38.38 -12.40
N SER A 6 -11.33 38.77 -13.60
CA SER A 6 -11.46 37.89 -14.76
C SER A 6 -10.17 37.16 -15.12
N VAL A 7 -9.02 37.68 -14.66
CA VAL A 7 -7.69 37.08 -14.82
C VAL A 7 -7.60 35.69 -14.16
N PHE A 8 -8.30 35.47 -13.05
CA PHE A 8 -8.25 34.18 -12.34
C PHE A 8 -9.29 33.18 -12.85
N LYS A 9 -10.23 33.59 -13.71
CA LYS A 9 -11.34 32.72 -14.12
C LYS A 9 -10.84 31.43 -14.78
N GLU A 10 -9.97 31.53 -15.77
CA GLU A 10 -9.49 30.36 -16.52
C GLU A 10 -8.57 29.45 -15.68
N PRO A 11 -7.56 29.97 -14.95
CA PRO A 11 -6.75 29.14 -14.06
C PRO A 11 -7.57 28.47 -12.95
N THR A 12 -8.55 29.17 -12.37
CA THR A 12 -9.42 28.59 -11.35
C THR A 12 -10.30 27.48 -11.93
N LEU A 13 -10.81 27.64 -13.16
CA LEU A 13 -11.55 26.58 -13.83
C LEU A 13 -10.66 25.38 -14.19
N ASP A 14 -9.42 25.61 -14.61
CA ASP A 14 -8.46 24.54 -14.85
C ASP A 14 -8.24 23.72 -13.57
N GLU A 15 -8.01 24.38 -12.44
CA GLU A 15 -7.78 23.70 -11.17
C GLU A 15 -9.04 22.98 -10.65
N LEU A 16 -10.21 23.64 -10.74
CA LEU A 16 -11.49 23.08 -10.33
C LEU A 16 -11.84 21.80 -11.10
N TRP A 17 -11.54 21.78 -12.41
CA TRP A 17 -11.88 20.65 -13.28
C TRP A 17 -10.77 19.61 -13.41
N ARG A 18 -9.57 19.91 -12.91
CA ARG A 18 -8.38 19.06 -13.06
C ARG A 18 -8.58 17.63 -12.57
N HIS A 19 -9.17 17.49 -11.39
CA HIS A 19 -9.35 16.21 -10.71
C HIS A 19 -10.85 15.96 -10.49
N GLN A 20 -11.41 15.00 -11.21
CA GLN A 20 -12.81 14.61 -11.06
C GLN A 20 -12.90 13.24 -10.39
N THR A 21 -13.75 13.14 -9.37
CA THR A 21 -14.03 11.87 -8.67
C THR A 21 -15.32 11.21 -9.13
N THR A 22 -16.01 11.83 -10.07
CA THR A 22 -17.32 11.38 -10.56
C THR A 22 -17.56 11.90 -11.98
N PHE A 23 -18.34 11.13 -12.75
CA PHE A 23 -18.88 11.59 -14.04
C PHE A 23 -20.05 12.56 -13.87
N ALA A 24 -20.69 12.60 -12.70
CA ALA A 24 -21.89 13.39 -12.45
C ALA A 24 -21.68 14.88 -12.77
N HIS A 25 -20.53 15.48 -12.42
CA HIS A 25 -20.25 16.89 -12.71
C HIS A 25 -20.29 17.22 -14.20
N ILE A 26 -19.89 16.28 -15.06
CA ILE A 26 -19.92 16.43 -16.51
C ILE A 26 -21.35 16.33 -17.02
N LEU A 27 -22.13 15.40 -16.47
CA LEU A 27 -23.54 15.26 -16.78
C LEU A 27 -24.33 16.51 -16.35
N LEU A 28 -23.98 17.13 -15.23
CA LEU A 28 -24.55 18.42 -14.80
C LEU A 28 -24.19 19.60 -15.72
N CYS A 29 -23.21 19.44 -16.62
CA CYS A 29 -22.92 20.43 -17.65
C CYS A 29 -23.74 20.23 -18.93
N MET A 30 -24.51 19.15 -19.02
CA MET A 30 -25.44 18.93 -20.13
C MET A 30 -26.64 19.88 -20.06
N PRO A 31 -27.34 20.13 -21.18
CA PRO A 31 -28.55 20.94 -21.16
C PRO A 31 -29.66 20.33 -20.30
N ASP A 32 -30.49 21.21 -19.73
CA ASP A 32 -31.65 20.81 -18.93
C ASP A 32 -32.57 19.87 -19.74
N GLY A 33 -33.07 18.83 -19.07
CA GLY A 33 -33.91 17.81 -19.70
C GLY A 33 -33.16 16.80 -20.57
N LEU A 34 -31.82 16.75 -20.52
CA LEU A 34 -31.07 15.61 -21.08
C LEU A 34 -31.05 14.43 -20.13
N CYS A 35 -30.86 14.68 -18.83
CA CYS A 35 -30.88 13.65 -17.80
C CYS A 35 -32.16 13.78 -16.98
N ASP A 36 -32.84 12.66 -16.74
CA ASP A 36 -33.95 12.60 -15.80
C ASP A 36 -33.45 12.70 -14.35
N ASN A 37 -34.36 13.01 -13.43
CA ASN A 37 -34.06 12.97 -12.00
C ASN A 37 -33.49 11.60 -11.63
N PRO A 38 -32.45 11.53 -10.78
CA PRO A 38 -31.81 10.28 -10.42
C PRO A 38 -32.84 9.28 -9.91
N VAL A 39 -32.84 8.09 -10.51
CA VAL A 39 -33.68 6.99 -10.04
C VAL A 39 -32.86 6.22 -9.00
N SER A 40 -33.29 6.26 -7.74
CA SER A 40 -32.65 5.47 -6.69
C SER A 40 -33.02 3.99 -6.86
N SER A 41 -32.04 3.16 -7.22
CA SER A 41 -32.19 1.70 -7.26
C SER A 41 -31.13 1.07 -6.37
N GLY A 42 -31.55 0.38 -5.30
CA GLY A 42 -30.63 -0.26 -4.36
C GLY A 42 -29.70 0.72 -3.62
N GLY A 43 -30.12 1.97 -3.43
CA GLY A 43 -29.30 3.02 -2.81
C GLY A 43 -28.29 3.68 -3.76
N ILE A 44 -28.29 3.32 -5.06
CA ILE A 44 -27.48 3.96 -6.08
C ILE A 44 -28.38 4.85 -6.93
N GLU A 45 -28.02 6.12 -7.05
CA GLU A 45 -28.67 7.08 -7.93
C GLU A 45 -28.16 6.90 -9.36
N LEU A 46 -28.98 6.34 -10.23
CA LEU A 46 -28.66 6.21 -11.65
C LEU A 46 -29.27 7.38 -12.43
N LEU A 47 -28.43 8.06 -13.20
CA LEU A 47 -28.87 9.04 -14.20
C LEU A 47 -29.17 8.30 -15.50
N ASP A 48 -30.32 8.60 -16.11
CA ASP A 48 -30.73 8.08 -17.41
C ASP A 48 -30.96 9.23 -18.41
N VAL A 49 -30.95 8.91 -19.70
CA VAL A 49 -31.10 9.87 -20.80
C VAL A 49 -32.58 10.06 -21.14
N ALA A 50 -33.12 11.26 -20.91
CA ALA A 50 -34.51 11.60 -21.18
C ALA A 50 -34.83 11.80 -22.67
N ARG A 51 -33.80 12.12 -23.50
CA ARG A 51 -33.94 12.33 -24.94
C ARG A 51 -32.64 12.04 -25.71
N PRO A 52 -32.69 11.74 -27.03
CA PRO A 52 -31.49 11.57 -27.83
C PRO A 52 -30.50 12.74 -27.69
N ILE A 53 -29.21 12.40 -27.51
CA ILE A 53 -28.11 13.38 -27.42
C ILE A 53 -27.80 13.90 -28.83
N ILE A 54 -27.83 15.22 -28.99
CA ILE A 54 -27.45 15.90 -30.23
C ILE A 54 -26.10 16.60 -30.08
N LEU A 55 -25.47 16.96 -31.21
CA LEU A 55 -24.13 17.57 -31.19
C LEU A 55 -24.06 18.86 -30.36
N ALA A 56 -25.14 19.67 -30.35
CA ALA A 56 -25.23 20.91 -29.58
C ALA A 56 -25.18 20.67 -28.06
N ASP A 57 -25.59 19.49 -27.58
CA ASP A 57 -25.55 19.16 -26.15
C ASP A 57 -24.11 19.10 -25.63
N TRP A 58 -23.13 18.88 -26.52
CA TRP A 58 -21.70 18.82 -26.18
C TRP A 58 -21.01 20.19 -26.07
N GLU A 59 -21.63 21.29 -26.47
CA GLU A 59 -20.98 22.60 -26.50
C GLU A 59 -20.46 23.03 -25.11
N ARG A 60 -21.30 22.90 -24.08
CA ARG A 60 -20.94 23.27 -22.70
C ARG A 60 -20.00 22.25 -22.05
N PRO A 61 -20.27 20.93 -22.05
CA PRO A 61 -19.35 19.94 -21.48
C PRO A 61 -17.94 20.01 -22.06
N ARG A 62 -17.80 20.24 -23.37
CA ARG A 62 -16.49 20.30 -24.03
C ARG A 62 -15.57 21.37 -23.44
N CYS A 63 -16.11 22.48 -22.95
CA CYS A 63 -15.34 23.55 -22.31
C CYS A 63 -14.68 23.13 -20.97
N TYR A 64 -15.12 22.02 -20.40
CA TYR A 64 -14.63 21.49 -19.12
C TYR A 64 -13.87 20.18 -19.31
N LEU A 65 -14.31 19.33 -20.24
CA LEU A 65 -13.71 18.03 -20.53
C LEU A 65 -12.21 18.10 -20.87
N PHE A 66 -11.75 19.15 -21.55
CA PHE A 66 -10.31 19.31 -21.84
C PHE A 66 -9.47 19.67 -20.61
N ARG A 67 -10.09 20.09 -19.51
CA ARG A 67 -9.37 20.48 -18.27
C ARG A 67 -9.13 19.29 -17.37
N VAL A 68 -9.93 18.24 -17.50
CA VAL A 68 -9.82 17.01 -16.71
C VAL A 68 -8.50 16.30 -17.03
N ARG A 69 -7.67 16.12 -16.00
CA ARG A 69 -6.38 15.41 -16.05
C ARG A 69 -6.43 14.10 -15.30
N SER A 70 -7.25 14.02 -14.25
CA SER A 70 -7.45 12.80 -13.48
C SER A 70 -8.93 12.54 -13.29
N LEU A 71 -9.32 11.29 -13.50
CA LEU A 71 -10.69 10.85 -13.34
C LEU A 71 -10.73 9.56 -12.52
N LEU A 72 -11.42 9.61 -11.39
CA LEU A 72 -11.80 8.44 -10.61
C LEU A 72 -13.26 8.10 -10.93
N CYS A 73 -13.49 6.87 -11.35
CA CYS A 73 -14.80 6.31 -11.64
C CYS A 73 -15.06 5.23 -10.59
N GLY A 74 -15.88 5.57 -9.60
CA GLY A 74 -16.31 4.66 -8.53
C GLY A 74 -17.81 4.36 -8.57
N THR A 75 -18.28 3.56 -7.63
CA THR A 75 -19.66 3.06 -7.57
C THR A 75 -20.72 4.09 -7.14
N ALA A 76 -20.33 5.15 -6.43
CA ALA A 76 -21.29 6.06 -5.78
C ALA A 76 -22.10 6.93 -6.76
N ASP A 77 -21.52 7.35 -7.89
CA ASP A 77 -22.09 8.39 -8.77
C ASP A 77 -21.95 8.01 -10.25
N ALA A 78 -22.32 6.78 -10.50
CA ALA A 78 -21.91 6.00 -11.64
C ALA A 78 -22.97 6.05 -12.76
N PRO A 79 -22.69 6.65 -13.93
CA PRO A 79 -23.65 6.71 -15.05
C PRO A 79 -24.09 5.30 -15.42
N SER A 80 -25.38 5.07 -15.68
CA SER A 80 -25.88 3.77 -16.13
C SER A 80 -25.08 3.29 -17.35
N LYS A 81 -25.02 1.97 -17.55
CA LYS A 81 -24.30 1.40 -18.70
C LYS A 81 -24.88 1.96 -20.01
N GLU A 82 -26.20 2.05 -20.08
CA GLU A 82 -26.98 2.57 -21.19
C GLU A 82 -26.64 4.04 -21.46
N LEU A 83 -26.51 4.85 -20.41
CA LEU A 83 -26.08 6.25 -20.50
C LEU A 83 -24.65 6.32 -21.05
N PHE A 84 -23.70 5.52 -20.56
CA PHE A 84 -22.35 5.49 -21.10
C PHE A 84 -22.30 5.10 -22.57
N GLU A 85 -23.04 4.06 -22.96
CA GLU A 85 -23.13 3.62 -24.36
C GLU A 85 -23.74 4.71 -25.23
N THR A 86 -24.79 5.39 -24.76
CA THR A 86 -25.41 6.51 -25.47
C THR A 86 -24.46 7.70 -25.64
N LEU A 87 -23.76 8.09 -24.56
CA LEU A 87 -22.75 9.14 -24.59
C LEU A 87 -21.66 8.78 -25.59
N SER A 88 -21.17 7.53 -25.55
CA SER A 88 -20.13 7.00 -26.43
C SER A 88 -20.52 7.04 -27.91
N LEU A 89 -21.77 6.71 -28.24
CA LEU A 89 -22.31 6.75 -29.59
C LEU A 89 -22.54 8.18 -30.10
N SER A 90 -22.76 9.14 -29.19
CA SER A 90 -23.00 10.54 -29.54
C SER A 90 -21.74 11.37 -29.74
N LEU A 91 -20.56 10.85 -29.38
CA LEU A 91 -19.30 11.53 -29.61
C LEU A 91 -18.96 11.61 -31.10
N PRO A 92 -18.35 12.73 -31.57
CA PRO A 92 -17.79 12.78 -32.91
C PRO A 92 -16.75 11.67 -33.13
N ILE A 93 -16.70 11.12 -34.35
CA ILE A 93 -15.73 10.07 -34.71
C ILE A 93 -14.31 10.57 -34.45
N GLY A 94 -13.54 9.79 -33.69
CA GLY A 94 -12.16 10.11 -33.30
C GLY A 94 -12.03 11.13 -32.18
N ALA A 95 -13.13 11.59 -31.57
CA ALA A 95 -13.09 12.39 -30.36
C ALA A 95 -12.93 11.50 -29.11
N TYR A 96 -12.20 12.02 -28.14
CA TYR A 96 -12.08 11.44 -26.80
C TYR A 96 -12.96 12.23 -25.83
N PHE A 97 -13.56 11.57 -24.86
CA PHE A 97 -14.25 12.26 -23.76
C PHE A 97 -13.32 13.24 -23.07
N PHE A 98 -12.11 12.79 -22.74
CA PHE A 98 -11.13 13.55 -21.99
C PHE A 98 -9.81 13.60 -22.76
N PRO A 99 -9.67 14.52 -23.72
CA PRO A 99 -8.50 14.56 -24.61
C PRO A 99 -7.17 14.81 -23.88
N ASN A 100 -7.24 15.27 -22.64
CA ASN A 100 -6.13 15.63 -21.79
C ASN A 100 -6.00 14.74 -20.53
N LEU A 101 -6.71 13.61 -20.50
CA LEU A 101 -6.64 12.69 -19.37
C LEU A 101 -5.25 12.07 -19.26
N GLU A 102 -4.68 12.16 -18.07
CA GLU A 102 -3.34 11.68 -17.71
C GLU A 102 -3.42 10.52 -16.70
N SER A 103 -4.44 10.51 -15.84
CA SER A 103 -4.69 9.45 -14.85
C SER A 103 -6.15 9.00 -14.90
N LEU A 104 -6.37 7.69 -14.98
CA LEU A 104 -7.69 7.07 -14.95
C LEU A 104 -7.72 6.00 -13.87
N SER A 105 -8.63 6.13 -12.91
CA SER A 105 -8.94 5.09 -11.94
C SER A 105 -10.37 4.60 -12.17
N TRP A 106 -10.52 3.31 -12.45
CA TRP A 106 -11.75 2.64 -12.79
C TRP A 106 -12.02 1.55 -11.75
N ILE A 107 -12.70 1.92 -10.67
CA ILE A 107 -12.94 1.08 -9.50
C ILE A 107 -14.41 0.67 -9.47
N TRP A 108 -14.73 -0.49 -10.04
CA TRP A 108 -16.11 -0.95 -10.19
C TRP A 108 -16.25 -2.40 -9.78
N MET A 109 -16.73 -2.61 -8.55
CA MET A 109 -16.79 -3.94 -7.94
C MET A 109 -17.92 -4.84 -8.47
N ALA A 110 -18.89 -4.33 -9.24
CA ALA A 110 -20.12 -5.08 -9.52
C ALA A 110 -20.71 -4.99 -10.94
N ASP A 111 -20.09 -4.33 -11.93
CA ASP A 111 -20.80 -4.07 -13.21
C ASP A 111 -20.00 -4.38 -14.49
N SER A 112 -20.76 -4.80 -15.50
CA SER A 112 -20.42 -4.99 -16.90
C SER A 112 -19.95 -3.71 -17.65
N ARG A 113 -19.67 -2.62 -16.95
CA ARG A 113 -19.30 -1.31 -17.51
C ARG A 113 -17.85 -1.21 -17.95
N LEU A 114 -17.02 -2.23 -17.74
CA LEU A 114 -15.65 -2.25 -18.26
C LEU A 114 -15.62 -2.05 -19.79
N SER A 115 -16.67 -2.43 -20.53
CA SER A 115 -16.79 -2.11 -21.96
C SER A 115 -16.80 -0.62 -22.29
N CYS A 116 -17.30 0.21 -21.38
CA CYS A 116 -17.40 1.65 -21.53
C CYS A 116 -16.04 2.35 -21.37
N ILE A 117 -15.04 1.69 -20.76
CA ILE A 117 -13.73 2.32 -20.51
C ILE A 117 -13.08 2.85 -21.78
N ARG A 118 -13.31 2.19 -22.92
CA ARG A 118 -12.72 2.53 -24.23
C ARG A 118 -12.95 3.98 -24.65
N THR A 119 -14.07 4.58 -24.24
CA THR A 119 -14.41 5.94 -24.66
C THR A 119 -13.71 7.01 -23.82
N VAL A 120 -13.28 6.61 -22.63
CA VAL A 120 -12.58 7.44 -21.65
C VAL A 120 -11.06 7.37 -21.86
N LEU A 121 -10.56 6.28 -22.45
CA LEU A 121 -9.14 6.12 -22.74
C LEU A 121 -8.64 7.22 -23.68
N SER A 122 -7.44 7.71 -23.38
CA SER A 122 -6.78 8.79 -24.12
C SER A 122 -5.31 8.41 -24.33
N PRO A 123 -4.70 8.81 -25.45
CA PRO A 123 -3.28 8.54 -25.72
C PRO A 123 -2.33 9.21 -24.71
N ARG A 124 -2.83 10.15 -23.90
CA ARG A 124 -2.06 10.86 -22.87
C ARG A 124 -2.10 10.20 -21.49
N ILE A 125 -2.85 9.11 -21.32
CA ILE A 125 -2.92 8.42 -20.04
C ILE A 125 -1.54 7.83 -19.74
N THR A 126 -1.00 8.25 -18.60
CA THR A 126 0.27 7.78 -18.04
C THR A 126 0.06 6.87 -16.83
N ASP A 127 -1.11 6.96 -16.21
CA ASP A 127 -1.49 6.27 -14.99
C ASP A 127 -2.86 5.62 -15.14
N LEU A 128 -2.90 4.29 -15.03
CA LEU A 128 -4.12 3.51 -15.22
C LEU A 128 -4.31 2.58 -14.03
N HIS A 129 -5.40 2.77 -13.31
CA HIS A 129 -5.83 1.92 -12.21
C HIS A 129 -7.19 1.31 -12.55
N ILE A 130 -7.28 -0.02 -12.57
CA ILE A 130 -8.51 -0.76 -12.86
C ILE A 130 -8.69 -1.83 -11.81
N GLU A 131 -9.82 -1.79 -11.13
CA GLU A 131 -10.27 -2.85 -10.22
C GLU A 131 -11.44 -3.59 -10.86
N ILE A 132 -11.29 -4.91 -10.95
CA ILE A 132 -12.21 -5.79 -11.68
C ILE A 132 -12.98 -6.62 -10.67
N GLY A 133 -14.29 -6.35 -10.60
CA GLY A 133 -15.19 -7.10 -9.73
C GLY A 133 -15.50 -8.52 -10.23
N ASP A 134 -16.00 -9.37 -9.31
CA ASP A 134 -16.35 -10.78 -9.53
C ASP A 134 -17.36 -10.99 -10.68
N THR A 135 -18.22 -10.00 -10.94
CA THR A 135 -19.29 -10.08 -11.93
C THR A 135 -18.87 -9.62 -13.32
N THR A 136 -17.61 -9.25 -13.52
CA THR A 136 -17.11 -8.75 -14.81
C THR A 136 -17.18 -9.86 -15.87
N PRO A 137 -17.89 -9.65 -17.00
CA PRO A 137 -17.93 -10.64 -18.06
C PRO A 137 -16.52 -10.90 -18.64
N ILE A 138 -16.17 -12.18 -18.86
CA ILE A 138 -14.87 -12.58 -19.44
C ILE A 138 -14.60 -11.86 -20.78
N SER A 139 -15.64 -11.62 -21.58
CA SER A 139 -15.53 -10.89 -22.85
C SER A 139 -15.02 -9.44 -22.64
N ALA A 140 -15.35 -8.79 -21.53
CA ALA A 140 -14.87 -7.45 -21.23
C ALA A 140 -13.38 -7.43 -20.85
N LEU A 141 -12.83 -8.54 -20.35
CA LEU A 141 -11.39 -8.65 -20.06
C LEU A 141 -10.53 -8.60 -21.33
N SER A 142 -11.09 -8.98 -22.48
CA SER A 142 -10.40 -8.89 -23.79
C SER A 142 -10.02 -7.45 -24.19
N LEU A 143 -10.53 -6.46 -23.46
CA LEU A 143 -10.21 -5.04 -23.64
C LEU A 143 -8.85 -4.66 -23.07
N ILE A 144 -8.38 -5.38 -22.05
CA ILE A 144 -7.17 -5.02 -21.29
C ILE A 144 -5.93 -4.90 -22.20
N PRO A 145 -5.63 -5.83 -23.13
CA PRO A 145 -4.48 -5.68 -24.01
C PRO A 145 -4.58 -4.46 -24.93
N THR A 146 -5.80 -3.99 -25.25
CA THR A 146 -6.00 -2.83 -26.13
C THR A 146 -5.60 -1.50 -25.46
N PHE A 147 -5.37 -1.50 -24.14
CA PHE A 147 -4.95 -0.31 -23.41
C PHE A 147 -3.54 0.13 -23.80
N ALA A 148 -2.62 -0.79 -24.12
CA ALA A 148 -1.29 -0.42 -24.61
C ALA A 148 -1.34 0.36 -25.94
N VAL A 149 -2.29 0.03 -26.81
CA VAL A 149 -2.48 0.75 -28.09
C VAL A 149 -3.18 2.08 -27.86
N SER A 150 -4.16 2.11 -26.96
CA SER A 150 -4.95 3.31 -26.68
C SER A 150 -4.18 4.34 -25.84
N CYS A 151 -3.26 3.88 -25.01
CA CYS A 151 -2.48 4.67 -24.04
C CYS A 151 -0.98 4.30 -24.16
N PRO A 152 -0.30 4.69 -25.24
CA PRO A 152 1.11 4.31 -25.46
C PRO A 152 2.08 4.94 -24.45
N GLU A 153 1.66 5.97 -23.72
CA GLU A 153 2.45 6.68 -22.72
C GLU A 153 2.28 6.11 -21.29
N LEU A 154 1.71 4.91 -21.14
CA LEU A 154 1.52 4.29 -19.83
C LEU A 154 2.85 4.06 -19.10
N THR A 155 2.94 4.65 -17.91
CA THR A 155 4.08 4.54 -16.99
C THR A 155 3.72 3.87 -15.67
N ARG A 156 2.45 3.94 -15.26
CA ARG A 156 1.95 3.33 -14.03
C ARG A 156 0.70 2.53 -14.35
N VAL A 157 0.71 1.24 -13.99
CA VAL A 157 -0.39 0.31 -14.25
C VAL A 157 -0.74 -0.39 -12.96
N HIS A 158 -1.98 -0.27 -12.54
CA HIS A 158 -2.57 -1.01 -11.44
C HIS A 158 -3.77 -1.78 -12.00
N ILE A 159 -3.68 -3.11 -12.05
CA ILE A 159 -4.81 -3.96 -12.46
C ILE A 159 -5.02 -5.04 -11.40
N SER A 160 -6.13 -4.96 -10.69
CA SER A 160 -6.49 -5.89 -9.64
C SER A 160 -7.83 -6.55 -9.93
N GLY A 161 -7.99 -7.78 -9.43
CA GLY A 161 -9.25 -8.49 -9.41
C GLY A 161 -9.64 -8.85 -7.98
N SER A 162 -10.92 -9.15 -7.77
CA SER A 162 -11.42 -9.71 -6.52
C SER A 162 -10.79 -11.07 -6.23
N GLU A 163 -10.42 -11.29 -4.95
CA GLU A 163 -9.67 -12.48 -4.52
C GLU A 163 -10.44 -13.78 -4.72
N TRP A 164 -11.77 -13.71 -4.79
CA TRP A 164 -12.65 -14.87 -4.80
C TRP A 164 -13.11 -15.28 -6.20
N SER A 165 -12.64 -14.59 -7.24
CA SER A 165 -13.16 -14.77 -8.60
C SER A 165 -12.51 -15.93 -9.35
N ASN A 166 -13.33 -16.78 -9.99
CA ASN A 166 -12.85 -17.75 -10.98
C ASN A 166 -12.31 -17.08 -12.26
N SER A 167 -12.53 -15.77 -12.43
CA SER A 167 -12.10 -14.98 -13.58
C SER A 167 -10.60 -14.67 -13.58
N ASN A 168 -9.89 -15.00 -12.50
CA ASN A 168 -8.49 -14.67 -12.31
C ASN A 168 -7.58 -15.23 -13.41
N LEU A 169 -7.85 -16.42 -13.96
CA LEU A 169 -7.05 -16.97 -15.07
C LEU A 169 -7.12 -16.11 -16.34
N HIS A 170 -8.33 -15.66 -16.70
CA HIS A 170 -8.53 -14.82 -17.87
C HIS A 170 -7.93 -13.44 -17.62
N LEU A 171 -8.16 -12.88 -16.43
CA LEU A 171 -7.57 -11.61 -16.04
C LEU A 171 -6.04 -11.64 -16.08
N ARG A 172 -5.41 -12.68 -15.52
CA ARG A 172 -3.97 -12.92 -15.61
C ARG A 172 -3.50 -12.89 -17.05
N THR A 173 -4.15 -13.67 -17.91
CA THR A 173 -3.76 -13.79 -19.32
C THR A 173 -3.83 -12.43 -20.04
N GLN A 174 -4.94 -11.70 -19.86
CA GLN A 174 -5.15 -10.41 -20.53
C GLN A 174 -4.23 -9.31 -19.97
N THR A 175 -4.00 -9.29 -18.66
CA THR A 175 -3.06 -8.37 -18.00
C THR A 175 -1.62 -8.66 -18.45
N SER A 176 -1.24 -9.93 -18.55
CA SER A 176 0.07 -10.34 -19.02
C SER A 176 0.32 -9.92 -20.47
N LEU A 177 -0.69 -10.06 -21.34
CA LEU A 177 -0.62 -9.55 -22.72
C LEU A 177 -0.43 -8.04 -22.78
N LEU A 178 -1.16 -7.28 -21.95
CA LEU A 178 -0.99 -5.83 -21.84
C LEU A 178 0.46 -5.48 -21.46
N LEU A 179 0.97 -6.05 -20.36
CA LEU A 179 2.28 -5.72 -19.82
C LEU A 179 3.42 -6.00 -20.81
N ARG A 180 3.32 -7.08 -21.59
CA ARG A 180 4.27 -7.42 -22.65
C ARG A 180 4.34 -6.40 -23.78
N MET A 181 3.32 -5.56 -23.93
CA MET A 181 3.29 -4.48 -24.93
C MET A 181 3.83 -3.15 -24.37
N LEU A 182 4.00 -3.02 -23.05
CA LEU A 182 4.48 -1.79 -22.42
C LEU A 182 5.99 -1.79 -22.31
N THR A 183 6.63 -0.72 -22.77
CA THR A 183 8.11 -0.58 -22.77
C THR A 183 8.60 0.51 -21.83
N ARG A 184 7.71 1.38 -21.33
CA ARG A 184 8.03 2.57 -20.53
C ARG A 184 7.45 2.50 -19.11
N VAL A 185 6.98 1.33 -18.69
CA VAL A 185 6.34 1.17 -17.39
C VAL A 185 7.36 1.26 -16.25
N THR A 186 7.02 2.06 -15.25
CA THR A 186 7.84 2.35 -14.06
C THR A 186 7.26 1.71 -12.80
N THR A 187 5.94 1.58 -12.74
CA THR A 187 5.18 1.10 -11.58
C THR A 187 4.17 0.08 -12.09
N VAL A 188 4.23 -1.17 -11.62
CA VAL A 188 3.29 -2.23 -11.97
C VAL A 188 2.71 -2.84 -10.70
N TYR A 189 1.40 -2.67 -10.50
CA TYR A 189 0.64 -3.39 -9.49
C TYR A 189 -0.32 -4.34 -10.17
N VAL A 190 -0.19 -5.64 -9.92
CA VAL A 190 -1.06 -6.66 -10.50
C VAL A 190 -1.35 -7.79 -9.54
N SER A 191 -2.52 -8.39 -9.67
CA SER A 191 -2.85 -9.59 -8.88
C SER A 191 -2.03 -10.80 -9.33
N GLU A 192 -1.96 -11.06 -10.64
CA GLU A 192 -1.31 -12.23 -11.21
C GLU A 192 -0.48 -11.87 -12.47
N LEU A 193 0.61 -12.60 -12.67
CA LEU A 193 1.44 -12.56 -13.87
C LEU A 193 1.59 -13.96 -14.46
N ASP A 194 1.69 -14.07 -15.78
CA ASP A 194 2.23 -15.27 -16.42
C ASP A 194 3.75 -15.16 -16.60
N GLN A 195 4.36 -16.28 -16.99
CA GLN A 195 5.81 -16.35 -17.17
C GLN A 195 6.32 -15.35 -18.22
N ALA A 196 5.62 -15.20 -19.34
CA ALA A 196 6.07 -14.35 -20.44
C ALA A 196 6.01 -12.85 -20.07
N ALA A 197 5.01 -12.44 -19.30
CA ALA A 197 4.94 -11.08 -18.78
C ALA A 197 6.00 -10.81 -17.71
N PHE A 198 6.26 -11.77 -16.83
CA PHE A 198 7.34 -11.66 -15.86
C PHE A 198 8.71 -11.49 -16.54
N GLU A 199 9.03 -12.35 -17.50
CA GLU A 199 10.29 -12.28 -18.26
C GLU A 199 10.44 -10.93 -18.96
N HIS A 200 9.36 -10.43 -19.57
CA HIS A 200 9.35 -9.10 -20.18
C HIS A 200 9.64 -8.00 -19.16
N LEU A 201 8.90 -7.96 -18.04
CA LEU A 201 9.09 -6.98 -16.97
C LEU A 201 10.51 -7.01 -16.40
N ALA A 202 11.09 -8.21 -16.26
CA ALA A 202 12.45 -8.41 -15.76
C ALA A 202 13.52 -7.77 -16.68
N THR A 203 13.22 -7.57 -17.96
CA THR A 203 14.14 -6.90 -18.90
C THR A 203 13.98 -5.38 -18.95
N LEU A 204 12.94 -4.82 -18.33
CA LEU A 204 12.67 -3.39 -18.39
C LEU A 204 13.59 -2.60 -17.46
N SER A 205 14.42 -1.74 -18.05
CA SER A 205 15.23 -0.78 -17.30
C SER A 205 14.45 0.43 -16.79
N THR A 206 13.18 0.55 -17.18
CA THR A 206 12.29 1.60 -16.70
C THR A 206 11.53 1.19 -15.45
N LEU A 207 11.44 -0.11 -15.12
CA LEU A 207 10.65 -0.61 -14.01
C LEU A 207 11.35 -0.34 -12.67
N ILE A 208 10.74 0.51 -11.84
CA ILE A 208 11.23 0.94 -10.53
C ILE A 208 10.49 0.23 -9.41
N GLN A 209 9.20 -0.04 -9.60
CA GLN A 209 8.35 -0.57 -8.55
C GLN A 209 7.41 -1.67 -9.07
N LEU A 210 7.34 -2.78 -8.33
CA LEU A 210 6.56 -3.96 -8.68
C LEU A 210 5.79 -4.51 -7.48
N TRP A 211 4.48 -4.68 -7.64
CA TRP A 211 3.58 -5.23 -6.63
C TRP A 211 2.84 -6.43 -7.24
N VAL A 212 2.96 -7.61 -6.62
CA VAL A 212 2.38 -8.86 -7.14
C VAL A 212 1.65 -9.62 -6.03
N ARG A 213 0.33 -9.73 -6.13
CA ARG A 213 -0.53 -10.24 -5.03
C ARG A 213 -0.65 -11.77 -4.93
N GLN A 214 -0.34 -12.56 -5.95
CA GLN A 214 -0.71 -13.98 -5.95
C GLN A 214 0.43 -14.92 -6.33
N GLU A 215 0.19 -16.23 -6.19
CA GLU A 215 1.05 -17.37 -6.56
C GLU A 215 1.47 -17.34 -8.03
N PHE A 216 2.32 -16.38 -8.37
CA PHE A 216 3.22 -16.52 -9.47
C PHE A 216 4.53 -17.05 -8.91
N ILE A 217 4.81 -18.32 -9.19
CA ILE A 217 6.13 -18.91 -9.02
C ILE A 217 6.78 -18.86 -10.39
N PRO A 218 7.71 -17.92 -10.64
CA PRO A 218 8.44 -17.91 -11.89
C PRO A 218 9.15 -19.25 -12.10
N SER A 219 9.15 -19.75 -13.32
CA SER A 219 9.83 -21.01 -13.65
C SER A 219 11.32 -20.85 -13.40
N ILE A 220 11.89 -21.73 -12.57
CA ILE A 220 13.32 -21.77 -12.23
C ILE A 220 14.17 -21.96 -13.50
N GLN A 221 13.61 -22.53 -14.57
CA GLN A 221 14.31 -22.69 -15.86
C GLN A 221 14.81 -21.35 -16.43
N PHE A 222 14.21 -20.22 -16.04
CA PHE A 222 14.67 -18.89 -16.44
C PHE A 222 15.99 -18.47 -15.74
N LEU A 223 16.34 -19.06 -14.60
CA LEU A 223 17.57 -18.77 -13.86
C LEU A 223 18.83 -19.41 -14.51
N ASP A 224 18.66 -20.37 -15.40
CA ASP A 224 19.79 -21.04 -16.07
C ASP A 224 20.43 -20.17 -17.16
N VAL A 225 19.87 -18.99 -17.46
CA VAL A 225 20.45 -18.02 -18.39
C VAL A 225 21.57 -17.25 -17.67
N PRO A 226 22.86 -17.49 -17.98
CA PRO A 226 23.95 -16.86 -17.24
C PRO A 226 23.99 -15.35 -17.52
N HIS A 227 24.01 -14.56 -16.45
CA HIS A 227 24.40 -13.13 -16.44
C HIS A 227 23.41 -12.08 -16.97
N THR A 228 22.10 -12.34 -16.97
CA THR A 228 21.15 -11.23 -17.17
C THR A 228 20.92 -10.50 -15.86
N ASN A 229 21.30 -9.22 -15.80
CA ASN A 229 20.88 -8.28 -14.76
C ASN A 229 19.36 -8.07 -14.88
N LEU A 230 18.60 -9.00 -14.33
CA LEU A 230 17.16 -8.91 -14.27
C LEU A 230 16.78 -7.77 -13.33
N PHE A 231 15.74 -7.04 -13.72
CA PHE A 231 15.23 -5.90 -12.94
C PHE A 231 16.33 -4.86 -12.63
N PRO A 232 17.03 -4.31 -13.63
CA PRO A 232 18.24 -3.51 -13.41
C PRO A 232 17.99 -2.18 -12.70
N CYS A 233 16.74 -1.70 -12.65
CA CYS A 233 16.36 -0.46 -11.99
C CYS A 233 15.28 -0.64 -10.90
N LEU A 234 14.95 -1.88 -10.55
CA LEU A 234 13.91 -2.16 -9.55
C LEU A 234 14.39 -1.78 -8.15
N GLN A 235 13.63 -0.90 -7.51
CA GLN A 235 13.93 -0.33 -6.19
C GLN A 235 12.90 -0.74 -5.14
N THR A 236 11.67 -1.02 -5.54
CA THR A 236 10.61 -1.41 -4.62
C THR A 236 9.94 -2.68 -5.12
N ILE A 237 9.84 -3.68 -4.25
CA ILE A 237 9.03 -4.87 -4.52
C ILE A 237 8.11 -5.12 -3.33
N THR A 238 6.83 -5.34 -3.62
CA THR A 238 5.87 -5.86 -2.66
C THR A 238 5.29 -7.16 -3.19
N LEU A 239 5.33 -8.19 -2.36
CA LEU A 239 4.88 -9.52 -2.70
C LEU A 239 3.77 -9.93 -1.72
N TRP A 240 2.70 -10.54 -2.24
CA TRP A 240 1.74 -11.26 -1.40
C TRP A 240 1.80 -12.77 -1.67
N PRO A 241 2.87 -13.44 -1.20
CA PRO A 241 3.07 -14.85 -1.45
C PRO A 241 2.09 -15.72 -0.66
N LYS A 242 1.69 -16.87 -1.21
CA LYS A 242 1.11 -17.96 -0.39
C LYS A 242 2.18 -18.84 0.26
N THR A 243 3.37 -18.94 -0.33
CA THR A 243 4.45 -19.79 0.17
C THR A 243 5.79 -19.06 0.21
N ILE A 244 6.63 -19.43 1.18
CA ILE A 244 7.98 -18.87 1.32
C ILE A 244 8.89 -19.26 0.14
N GLU A 245 8.70 -20.44 -0.46
CA GLU A 245 9.44 -20.82 -1.67
C GLU A 245 9.23 -19.84 -2.83
N SER A 246 8.01 -19.30 -2.96
CA SER A 246 7.69 -18.29 -3.96
C SER A 246 8.55 -17.04 -3.72
N VAL A 247 8.63 -16.57 -2.47
CA VAL A 247 9.44 -15.41 -2.10
C VAL A 247 10.92 -15.67 -2.36
N ILE A 248 11.46 -16.80 -1.91
CA ILE A 248 12.87 -17.15 -2.13
C ILE A 248 13.18 -17.18 -3.64
N THR A 249 12.26 -17.70 -4.44
CA THR A 249 12.38 -17.70 -5.90
C THR A 249 12.40 -16.29 -6.46
N TRP A 250 11.49 -15.41 -6.02
CA TRP A 250 11.49 -13.99 -6.39
C TRP A 250 12.78 -13.27 -6.01
N LEU A 251 13.30 -13.51 -4.79
CA LEU A 251 14.53 -12.91 -4.31
C LEU A 251 15.73 -13.26 -5.20
N ARG A 252 15.80 -14.50 -5.72
CA ARG A 252 16.84 -14.90 -6.68
C ARG A 252 16.79 -14.09 -7.98
N PHE A 253 15.60 -13.72 -8.44
CA PHE A 253 15.46 -12.93 -9.68
C PHE A 253 15.83 -11.46 -9.51
N VAL A 254 15.73 -10.92 -8.28
CA VAL A 254 16.06 -9.52 -7.99
C VAL A 254 17.44 -9.37 -7.34
N SER A 255 18.30 -10.38 -7.47
CA SER A 255 19.54 -10.42 -6.69
C SER A 255 20.53 -9.30 -7.04
N ASP A 256 20.53 -8.91 -8.31
CA ASP A 256 21.39 -7.84 -8.84
C ASP A 256 20.65 -6.49 -8.90
N SER A 257 19.40 -6.43 -8.46
CA SER A 257 18.60 -5.20 -8.46
C SER A 257 19.05 -4.25 -7.36
N PRO A 258 19.00 -2.91 -7.58
CA PRO A 258 19.29 -1.91 -6.55
C PRO A 258 18.12 -1.75 -5.57
N LEU A 259 17.65 -2.86 -5.00
CA LEU A 259 16.44 -2.91 -4.19
C LEU A 259 16.63 -2.07 -2.93
N SER A 260 15.69 -1.15 -2.71
CA SER A 260 15.64 -0.23 -1.58
C SER A 260 14.56 -0.55 -0.57
N SER A 261 13.46 -1.17 -1.03
CA SER A 261 12.33 -1.56 -0.22
C SER A 261 11.82 -2.92 -0.64
N LEU A 262 11.72 -3.83 0.34
CA LEU A 262 11.14 -5.16 0.20
C LEU A 262 9.98 -5.29 1.19
N ASP A 263 8.80 -5.55 0.68
CA ASP A 263 7.60 -5.78 1.46
C ASP A 263 7.00 -7.14 1.10
N ILE A 264 6.70 -7.95 2.11
CA ILE A 264 6.23 -9.33 1.95
C ILE A 264 5.05 -9.52 2.89
N GLU A 265 3.85 -9.67 2.32
CA GLU A 265 2.61 -9.89 3.06
C GLU A 265 2.01 -11.26 2.74
N PHE A 266 2.16 -12.23 3.62
CA PHE A 266 1.58 -13.55 3.40
C PHE A 266 0.05 -13.50 3.58
N ASP A 267 -0.70 -14.20 2.71
CA ASP A 267 -2.14 -14.36 2.85
C ASP A 267 -2.47 -15.71 3.49
N ASN A 268 -3.09 -15.69 4.67
CA ASN A 268 -3.70 -16.78 5.44
C ASN A 268 -2.91 -18.10 5.58
N THR A 269 -1.64 -18.15 5.16
CA THR A 269 -0.84 -19.38 5.14
C THR A 269 -0.04 -19.53 6.41
N ALA A 270 -0.11 -20.73 6.99
CA ALA A 270 0.69 -21.10 8.15
C ALA A 270 2.17 -21.08 7.78
N VAL A 271 2.92 -20.17 8.39
CA VAL A 271 4.36 -20.03 8.18
C VAL A 271 5.08 -20.70 9.35
N SER A 272 5.84 -21.77 9.09
CA SER A 272 6.61 -22.44 10.13
C SER A 272 7.84 -21.62 10.54
N VAL A 273 8.43 -21.86 11.71
CA VAL A 273 9.67 -21.18 12.14
C VAL A 273 10.84 -21.43 11.21
N ILE A 274 10.97 -22.66 10.71
CA ILE A 274 12.04 -23.07 9.80
C ILE A 274 12.00 -22.20 8.53
N ASP A 275 10.81 -21.88 8.04
CA ASP A 275 10.68 -21.13 6.81
C ASP A 275 11.17 -19.67 6.96
N ASN A 276 11.20 -19.13 8.17
CA ASN A 276 11.64 -17.75 8.38
C ASN A 276 13.14 -17.60 8.45
N ASP A 277 13.79 -18.59 9.05
CA ASP A 277 15.24 -18.72 8.98
C ASP A 277 15.69 -18.79 7.51
N ARG A 278 14.98 -19.59 6.70
CA ARG A 278 15.21 -19.70 5.26
C ARG A 278 14.93 -18.38 4.53
N LEU A 279 13.84 -17.69 4.87
CA LEU A 279 13.51 -16.39 4.28
C LEU A 279 14.56 -15.32 4.62
N CYS A 280 14.93 -15.18 5.90
CA CYS A 280 15.94 -14.21 6.33
C CYS A 280 17.29 -14.49 5.66
N ARG A 281 17.67 -15.77 5.54
CA ARG A 281 18.87 -16.18 4.80
C ARG A 281 18.77 -15.79 3.33
N ALA A 282 17.65 -16.08 2.67
CA ALA A 282 17.46 -15.72 1.26
C ALA A 282 17.50 -14.20 1.03
N VAL A 283 16.91 -13.39 1.92
CA VAL A 283 17.01 -11.93 1.84
C VAL A 283 18.46 -11.48 2.01
N ALA A 284 19.22 -12.08 2.95
CA ALA A 284 20.63 -11.76 3.12
C ALA A 284 21.53 -12.18 1.95
N GLU A 285 21.20 -13.31 1.32
CA GLU A 285 21.95 -13.87 0.18
C GLU A 285 21.67 -13.14 -1.13
N HIS A 286 20.42 -12.70 -1.33
CA HIS A 286 19.99 -12.16 -2.61
C HIS A 286 19.74 -10.65 -2.60
N CYS A 287 19.40 -10.01 -1.48
CA CYS A 287 19.25 -8.56 -1.47
C CYS A 287 20.58 -7.87 -1.17
N SER A 288 20.90 -6.82 -1.93
CA SER A 288 22.03 -5.97 -1.62
C SER A 288 21.85 -5.26 -0.27
N THR A 289 22.72 -5.62 0.68
CA THR A 289 22.74 -5.06 2.03
C THR A 289 23.18 -3.60 2.09
N SER A 290 23.68 -3.03 0.98
CA SER A 290 24.02 -1.61 0.91
C SER A 290 22.87 -0.76 0.40
N THR A 291 21.92 -1.33 -0.34
CA THR A 291 20.80 -0.58 -0.93
C THR A 291 19.49 -0.82 -0.21
N LEU A 292 19.31 -1.94 0.50
CA LEU A 292 18.05 -2.26 1.17
C LEU A 292 17.88 -1.39 2.44
N HIS A 293 16.97 -0.41 2.36
CA HIS A 293 16.65 0.54 3.43
C HIS A 293 15.38 0.19 4.20
N SER A 294 14.43 -0.49 3.56
CA SER A 294 13.15 -0.88 4.15
C SER A 294 12.90 -2.36 3.96
N LEU A 295 12.63 -3.06 5.06
CA LEU A 295 12.21 -4.46 5.06
C LEU A 295 10.93 -4.61 5.86
N GLU A 296 9.87 -5.06 5.20
CA GLU A 296 8.58 -5.36 5.80
C GLU A 296 8.22 -6.82 5.54
N ILE A 297 7.88 -7.54 6.62
CA ILE A 297 7.41 -8.93 6.57
C ILE A 297 6.20 -9.06 7.48
N SER A 298 5.04 -9.27 6.88
CA SER A 298 3.74 -9.40 7.53
C SER A 298 3.04 -10.70 7.13
N ALA A 299 2.17 -11.22 8.00
CA ALA A 299 1.21 -12.28 7.70
C ALA A 299 0.05 -12.19 8.70
N PRO A 300 -1.02 -12.96 8.51
CA PRO A 300 -2.19 -12.87 9.35
C PRO A 300 -2.00 -13.67 10.64
N ILE A 301 -2.71 -13.23 11.67
CA ILE A 301 -2.64 -13.75 13.03
C ILE A 301 -2.91 -15.25 13.11
N SER A 302 -3.90 -15.72 12.34
CA SER A 302 -4.42 -17.09 12.38
C SER A 302 -3.34 -18.12 12.08
N SER A 303 -2.30 -17.72 11.35
CA SER A 303 -1.32 -18.63 10.79
C SER A 303 -0.11 -18.88 11.71
N TRP A 304 -0.07 -18.22 12.87
CA TRP A 304 1.15 -18.07 13.69
C TRP A 304 1.04 -18.50 15.15
N MET A 305 -0.01 -19.22 15.53
CA MET A 305 -0.29 -19.49 16.94
C MET A 305 0.78 -20.33 17.68
N ASP A 306 1.68 -21.05 16.99
CA ASP A 306 2.53 -22.06 17.67
C ASP A 306 4.06 -21.92 17.54
N HIS A 307 4.60 -20.95 16.78
CA HIS A 307 6.03 -21.00 16.43
C HIS A 307 6.76 -19.64 16.56
N LEU A 308 7.51 -19.49 17.65
CA LEU A 308 8.43 -18.36 17.91
C LEU A 308 9.71 -18.49 17.09
N PHE A 309 10.25 -17.37 16.57
CA PHE A 309 11.61 -17.35 16.03
C PHE A 309 12.61 -17.98 17.02
N ALA A 310 13.18 -19.12 16.65
CA ALA A 310 14.32 -19.69 17.35
C ALA A 310 15.64 -19.06 16.87
N ALA A 311 15.66 -18.50 15.66
CA ALA A 311 16.84 -17.91 15.04
C ALA A 311 16.68 -16.39 14.87
N SER A 312 17.78 -15.68 15.04
CA SER A 312 17.83 -14.22 14.99
C SER A 312 18.01 -13.71 13.56
N PRO A 313 17.13 -12.84 13.02
CA PRO A 313 17.33 -12.25 11.71
C PRO A 313 18.65 -11.47 11.60
N ALA A 314 19.14 -10.93 12.72
CA ALA A 314 20.43 -10.23 12.82
C ALA A 314 21.64 -11.11 12.47
N GLN A 315 21.52 -12.44 12.56
CA GLN A 315 22.58 -13.35 12.17
C GLN A 315 22.85 -13.30 10.65
N TYR A 316 21.79 -13.10 9.86
CA TYR A 316 21.85 -13.14 8.40
C TYR A 316 21.92 -11.74 7.81
N LEU A 317 21.05 -10.85 8.27
CA LEU A 317 20.84 -9.54 7.68
C LEU A 317 21.81 -8.52 8.29
N LYS A 318 23.05 -8.45 7.77
CA LYS A 318 24.08 -7.50 8.23
C LYS A 318 24.05 -6.16 7.46
N SER A 319 22.86 -5.70 7.07
CA SER A 319 22.69 -4.43 6.34
C SER A 319 22.89 -3.23 7.24
N ALA A 320 24.02 -2.53 7.09
CA ALA A 320 24.24 -1.26 7.77
C ALA A 320 23.37 -0.11 7.20
N ALA A 321 22.66 -0.35 6.10
CA ALA A 321 21.80 0.63 5.43
C ALA A 321 20.32 0.51 5.83
N LEU A 322 19.93 -0.50 6.62
CA LEU A 322 18.54 -0.70 7.00
C LEU A 322 18.07 0.43 7.92
N VAL A 323 17.07 1.19 7.44
CA VAL A 323 16.47 2.34 8.12
C VAL A 323 15.10 2.00 8.68
N ARG A 324 14.36 1.09 8.03
CA ARG A 324 13.02 0.68 8.45
C ARG A 324 12.91 -0.82 8.51
N LEU A 325 12.38 -1.31 9.63
CA LEU A 325 12.11 -2.72 9.84
C LEU A 325 10.70 -2.90 10.42
N PHE A 326 9.85 -3.55 9.65
CA PHE A 326 8.50 -3.93 10.06
C PHE A 326 8.41 -5.46 10.06
N VAL A 327 8.30 -6.07 11.23
CA VAL A 327 8.15 -7.53 11.33
C VAL A 327 7.05 -7.83 12.31
N PHE A 328 5.94 -8.36 11.80
CA PHE A 328 4.72 -8.56 12.57
C PHE A 328 4.83 -9.86 13.36
N ARG A 329 5.57 -9.93 14.48
CA ARG A 329 5.69 -11.18 15.26
C ARG A 329 5.82 -11.01 16.77
N ASN A 330 5.64 -12.12 17.48
CA ASN A 330 6.02 -12.27 18.88
C ASN A 330 7.55 -12.36 19.04
N PHE A 331 8.21 -11.20 19.13
CA PHE A 331 9.62 -11.11 19.51
C PHE A 331 9.80 -11.35 21.01
N VAL A 332 10.98 -11.84 21.39
CA VAL A 332 11.47 -11.86 22.78
C VAL A 332 12.45 -10.72 22.99
N SER A 333 12.55 -10.18 24.21
CA SER A 333 13.42 -9.03 24.52
C SER A 333 14.88 -9.24 24.11
N SER A 334 15.40 -10.47 24.18
CA SER A 334 16.77 -10.78 23.76
C SER A 334 17.00 -10.53 22.27
N LEU A 335 15.99 -10.81 21.44
CA LEU A 335 16.07 -10.64 20.00
C LEU A 335 16.07 -9.17 19.60
N ILE A 336 15.32 -8.33 20.31
CA ILE A 336 15.33 -6.88 20.10
C ILE A 336 16.73 -6.31 20.30
N GLY A 337 17.46 -6.80 21.31
CA GLY A 337 18.84 -6.38 21.55
C GLY A 337 19.82 -6.81 20.46
N GLU A 338 19.57 -7.91 19.76
CA GLU A 338 20.37 -8.33 18.61
C GLU A 338 20.05 -7.52 17.36
N VAL A 339 18.75 -7.30 17.10
CA VAL A 339 18.21 -6.42 16.06
C VAL A 339 18.80 -5.02 16.15
N ALA A 340 18.73 -4.41 17.34
CA ALA A 340 19.25 -3.06 17.57
C ALA A 340 20.78 -2.96 17.34
N ARG A 341 21.53 -3.98 17.74
CA ARG A 341 22.99 -4.04 17.52
C ARG A 341 23.35 -4.25 16.04
N ALA A 342 22.55 -5.00 15.30
CA ALA A 342 22.79 -5.26 13.90
C ALA A 342 22.47 -4.06 13.01
N TRP A 343 21.49 -3.22 13.39
CA TRP A 343 21.01 -2.10 12.59
C TRP A 343 21.04 -0.77 13.37
N PRO A 344 22.23 -0.20 13.59
CA PRO A 344 22.38 1.03 14.37
C PRO A 344 21.78 2.28 13.70
N LYS A 345 21.44 2.22 12.40
CA LYS A 345 20.81 3.32 11.64
C LYS A 345 19.28 3.22 11.57
N LEU A 346 18.69 2.31 12.34
CA LEU A 346 17.24 2.09 12.30
C LEU A 346 16.51 3.35 12.79
N ARG A 347 15.58 3.85 11.99
CA ARG A 347 14.70 5.00 12.29
C ARG A 347 13.30 4.59 12.68
N SER A 348 12.80 3.51 12.09
CA SER A 348 11.48 2.97 12.38
C SER A 348 11.60 1.48 12.67
N LEU A 349 11.16 1.08 13.86
CA LEU A 349 11.07 -0.31 14.28
C LEU A 349 9.61 -0.63 14.62
N ALA A 350 8.98 -1.52 13.87
CA ALA A 350 7.65 -2.01 14.22
C ALA A 350 7.68 -3.53 14.43
N LEU A 351 7.54 -3.96 15.68
CA LEU A 351 7.33 -5.35 16.06
C LEU A 351 6.02 -5.44 16.82
N PHE A 352 4.99 -5.90 16.15
CA PHE A 352 3.65 -6.01 16.72
C PHE A 352 3.11 -7.39 16.50
N ALA A 353 2.30 -7.84 17.44
CA ALA A 353 1.49 -9.03 17.29
C ALA A 353 0.04 -8.56 17.26
N THR A 354 -0.53 -8.49 16.06
CA THR A 354 -1.96 -8.18 15.80
C THR A 354 -2.95 -9.12 16.53
N CYS A 355 -2.47 -10.02 17.39
CA CYS A 355 -3.25 -11.04 18.07
C CYS A 355 -4.04 -10.49 19.27
N PRO A 356 -5.28 -10.96 19.50
CA PRO A 356 -6.04 -10.71 20.72
C PRO A 356 -5.33 -11.17 22.01
N THR A 357 -5.85 -10.68 23.13
CA THR A 357 -5.31 -10.66 24.52
C THR A 357 -4.76 -11.96 25.12
N HIS A 358 -4.85 -13.10 24.43
CA HIS A 358 -4.51 -14.41 24.98
C HIS A 358 -3.05 -14.84 24.80
N ILE A 359 -2.27 -14.21 23.91
CA ILE A 359 -0.85 -14.56 23.76
C ILE A 359 0.00 -13.79 24.78
N PRO A 360 0.81 -14.47 25.61
CA PRO A 360 1.71 -13.80 26.55
C PRO A 360 2.68 -12.87 25.80
N ARG A 361 2.57 -11.57 26.03
CA ARG A 361 3.54 -10.58 25.56
C ARG A 361 4.85 -10.81 26.31
N ARG A 362 5.94 -11.05 25.57
CA ARG A 362 7.27 -11.40 26.13
C ARG A 362 8.23 -10.22 26.19
N ILE A 363 7.96 -9.17 25.42
CA ILE A 363 8.73 -7.94 25.44
C ILE A 363 8.34 -7.19 26.71
N THR A 364 9.29 -6.83 27.56
CA THR A 364 9.02 -5.96 28.72
C THR A 364 9.38 -4.53 28.39
N LEU A 365 8.97 -3.56 29.22
CA LEU A 365 9.41 -2.16 29.07
C LEU A 365 10.94 -2.02 29.02
N GLY A 366 11.67 -2.87 29.76
CA GLY A 366 13.14 -2.89 29.72
C GLY A 366 13.72 -3.30 28.35
N GLY A 367 12.93 -3.95 27.49
CA GLY A 367 13.33 -4.27 26.11
C GLY A 367 13.53 -3.03 25.23
N LEU A 368 12.92 -1.89 25.58
CA LEU A 368 13.07 -0.61 24.86
C LEU A 368 14.46 0.01 25.00
N ARG A 369 15.19 -0.36 26.06
CA ARG A 369 16.54 0.16 26.32
C ARG A 369 17.52 -0.19 25.20
N MET A 370 17.41 -1.39 24.63
CA MET A 370 18.40 -1.84 23.65
C MET A 370 18.30 -1.08 22.31
N PRO A 371 17.11 -0.87 21.72
CA PRO A 371 16.95 0.01 20.57
C PRO A 371 17.40 1.44 20.87
N ALA A 372 17.01 2.02 22.01
CA ALA A 372 17.46 3.35 22.40
C ALA A 372 19.00 3.43 22.54
N HIS A 373 19.65 2.39 23.05
CA HIS A 373 21.10 2.41 23.21
C HIS A 373 21.86 2.27 21.88
N HIS A 374 21.37 1.42 20.97
CA HIS A 374 22.13 1.06 19.77
C HIS A 374 21.66 1.75 18.48
N CYS A 375 20.42 2.23 18.43
CA CYS A 375 19.82 2.86 17.26
C CYS A 375 19.61 4.36 17.51
N LEU A 376 20.68 5.14 17.47
CA LEU A 376 20.64 6.58 17.82
C LEU A 376 19.75 7.43 16.90
N GLU A 377 19.42 6.92 15.71
CA GLU A 377 18.52 7.58 14.77
C GLU A 377 17.05 7.13 14.92
N LEU A 378 16.72 6.30 15.91
CA LEU A 378 15.39 5.72 16.07
C LEU A 378 14.37 6.79 16.42
N THR A 379 13.45 7.08 15.49
CA THR A 379 12.40 8.10 15.61
C THR A 379 11.04 7.54 15.95
N ALA A 380 10.75 6.30 15.54
CA ALA A 380 9.46 5.65 15.75
C ALA A 380 9.64 4.19 16.16
N VAL A 381 8.91 3.78 17.20
CA VAL A 381 8.93 2.41 17.72
C VAL A 381 7.51 1.93 17.95
N THR A 382 7.08 0.92 17.21
CA THR A 382 5.83 0.21 17.45
C THR A 382 6.13 -1.13 18.11
N LEU A 383 5.84 -1.27 19.40
CA LEU A 383 6.15 -2.47 20.17
C LEU A 383 5.03 -2.80 21.16
N GLU A 384 4.53 -4.04 21.10
CA GLU A 384 3.64 -4.53 22.14
C GLU A 384 4.43 -5.07 23.34
N VAL A 385 4.39 -4.31 24.43
CA VAL A 385 5.10 -4.57 25.68
C VAL A 385 4.16 -5.14 26.74
N ASN A 386 4.68 -6.07 27.53
CA ASN A 386 4.07 -6.50 28.77
C ASN A 386 4.41 -5.51 29.88
N ALA A 387 3.53 -4.54 30.10
CA ALA A 387 3.65 -3.55 31.18
C ALA A 387 2.96 -3.98 32.48
N LEU A 388 2.58 -5.27 32.62
CA LEU A 388 2.15 -5.83 33.90
C LEU A 388 3.31 -6.05 34.87
N ILE A 389 4.53 -6.19 34.32
CA ILE A 389 5.77 -6.35 35.08
C ILE A 389 6.64 -5.13 34.81
N ILE A 390 6.75 -4.26 35.81
CA ILE A 390 7.59 -3.06 35.73
C ILE A 390 8.91 -3.39 36.44
N PRO A 391 10.04 -3.51 35.70
CA PRO A 391 11.32 -3.81 36.33
C PRO A 391 11.70 -2.69 37.29
N THR A 392 12.08 -3.04 38.52
CA THR A 392 12.63 -2.08 39.48
C THR A 392 13.81 -1.36 38.85
N VAL A 393 13.77 -0.02 38.83
CA VAL A 393 14.84 0.81 38.27
C VAL A 393 16.10 0.59 39.12
N PRO A 394 17.20 0.04 38.58
CA PRO A 394 18.45 -0.03 39.31
C PRO A 394 18.90 1.39 39.64
N CYS A 395 19.16 1.65 40.92
CA CYS A 395 19.46 3.00 41.41
C CYS A 395 20.79 3.51 40.83
N ALA A 396 20.71 4.58 40.02
CA ALA A 396 21.71 5.61 39.74
C ALA A 396 23.02 5.30 38.97
N ALA A 397 23.39 4.05 38.66
CA ALA A 397 24.73 3.80 38.09
C ALA A 397 24.86 3.84 36.54
N GLU A 398 23.76 3.87 35.78
CA GLU A 398 23.78 3.79 34.29
C GLU A 398 22.97 4.91 33.62
N ALA A 399 22.90 6.10 34.23
CA ALA A 399 21.93 7.15 33.90
C ALA A 399 22.28 8.08 32.70
N ASP A 400 23.27 7.75 31.86
CA ASP A 400 23.83 8.75 30.93
C ASP A 400 23.31 8.73 29.49
N ILE A 401 22.34 7.87 29.16
CA ILE A 401 21.83 7.79 27.78
C ILE A 401 20.40 8.32 27.72
N VAL A 402 20.27 9.64 27.60
CA VAL A 402 19.01 10.28 27.20
C VAL A 402 18.89 10.18 25.68
N HIS A 403 17.93 9.38 25.20
CA HIS A 403 17.67 9.27 23.77
C HIS A 403 16.81 10.45 23.31
N ASN A 404 17.39 11.36 22.53
CA ASN A 404 16.72 12.61 22.12
C ASN A 404 15.99 12.52 20.76
N THR A 405 16.12 11.42 20.03
CA THR A 405 15.59 11.30 18.67
C THR A 405 14.28 10.51 18.59
N LEU A 406 13.92 9.75 19.63
CA LEU A 406 12.71 8.94 19.64
C LEU A 406 11.49 9.83 19.83
N ALA A 407 10.72 10.02 18.75
CA ALA A 407 9.57 10.91 18.72
C ALA A 407 8.28 10.18 19.09
N GLU A 408 8.11 8.93 18.63
CA GLU A 408 6.86 8.19 18.73
C GLU A 408 7.07 6.77 19.27
N ILE A 409 6.30 6.39 20.29
CA ILE A 409 6.13 5.00 20.71
C ILE A 409 4.67 4.59 20.60
N HIS A 410 4.43 3.58 19.76
CA HIS A 410 3.14 2.94 19.56
C HIS A 410 3.11 1.62 20.33
N VAL A 411 2.31 1.56 21.38
CA VAL A 411 2.26 0.40 22.29
C VAL A 411 1.14 -0.59 21.96
N GLY A 412 0.27 -0.27 21.00
CA GLY A 412 -0.82 -1.16 20.56
C GLY A 412 -1.69 -1.65 21.72
N HIS A 413 -1.87 -2.97 21.82
CA HIS A 413 -2.71 -3.61 22.86
C HIS A 413 -1.91 -4.10 24.07
N SER A 414 -0.82 -3.39 24.40
CA SER A 414 0.06 -3.73 25.53
C SER A 414 -0.70 -3.80 26.87
N PRO A 415 -0.67 -4.92 27.61
CA PRO A 415 -1.34 -4.99 28.90
C PRO A 415 -0.61 -4.14 29.94
N ILE A 416 -1.36 -3.35 30.70
CA ILE A 416 -0.85 -2.42 31.71
C ILE A 416 -1.73 -2.46 32.97
N SER A 417 -1.11 -2.59 34.14
CA SER A 417 -1.80 -2.61 35.45
C SER A 417 -1.53 -1.37 36.30
N ASP A 418 -0.35 -0.77 36.17
CA ASP A 418 0.08 0.38 36.97
C ASP A 418 0.54 1.54 36.07
N VAL A 419 -0.38 2.45 35.76
CA VAL A 419 -0.13 3.64 34.94
C VAL A 419 1.01 4.48 35.51
N SER A 420 1.03 4.69 36.83
CA SER A 420 2.03 5.56 37.47
C SER A 420 3.42 4.94 37.46
N GLY A 421 3.53 3.64 37.71
CA GLY A 421 4.80 2.92 37.61
C GLY A 421 5.37 2.93 36.20
N VAL A 422 4.52 2.80 35.18
CA VAL A 422 4.94 2.87 33.76
C VAL A 422 5.42 4.27 33.41
N VAL A 423 4.69 5.33 33.80
CA VAL A 423 5.14 6.73 33.61
C VAL A 423 6.50 6.93 34.25
N ALA A 424 6.66 6.61 35.53
CA ALA A 424 7.93 6.77 36.24
C ALA A 424 9.08 6.00 35.58
N LYS A 425 8.81 4.80 35.06
CA LYS A 425 9.79 3.97 34.35
C LYS A 425 10.20 4.58 33.02
N ILE A 426 9.24 5.08 32.24
CA ILE A 426 9.47 5.69 30.93
C ILE A 426 10.19 7.03 31.08
N SER A 427 9.70 7.93 31.94
CA SER A 427 10.32 9.24 32.18
C SER A 427 11.77 9.13 32.66
N ALA A 428 12.11 8.04 33.37
CA ALA A 428 13.47 7.80 33.83
C ALA A 428 14.43 7.28 32.74
N GLU A 429 13.91 6.74 31.65
CA GLU A 429 14.73 6.05 30.64
C GLU A 429 14.77 6.80 29.31
N VAL A 430 13.71 7.50 28.94
CA VAL A 430 13.60 8.12 27.62
C VAL A 430 12.59 9.27 27.62
N THR A 431 12.83 10.29 26.80
CA THR A 431 11.89 11.38 26.52
C THR A 431 11.22 11.17 25.15
N PHE A 432 9.94 10.74 25.10
CA PHE A 432 9.20 10.55 23.85
C PHE A 432 7.68 10.82 23.98
N ASN A 433 6.96 10.95 22.86
CA ASN A 433 5.50 10.88 22.83
C ASN A 433 5.05 9.42 22.75
N ILE A 434 4.06 9.06 23.56
CA ILE A 434 3.34 7.80 23.41
C ILE A 434 2.12 8.09 22.54
N ASP A 435 1.93 7.30 21.51
CA ASP A 435 0.68 7.27 20.78
C ASP A 435 -0.07 5.99 21.17
N ALA A 436 -1.28 6.18 21.69
CA ALA A 436 -2.18 5.12 22.10
C ALA A 436 -3.26 4.82 21.03
N ASP A 437 -3.20 5.46 19.87
CA ASP A 437 -4.22 5.35 18.84
C ASP A 437 -4.33 3.91 18.30
N GLY A 438 -5.53 3.37 18.43
CA GLY A 438 -5.96 2.12 17.81
C GLY A 438 -7.48 2.07 17.82
N GLU A 439 -8.07 1.47 16.79
CA GLU A 439 -9.54 1.40 16.70
C GLU A 439 -10.13 0.66 17.92
N PRO A 440 -11.09 1.26 18.63
CA PRO A 440 -11.62 0.69 19.87
C PRO A 440 -12.47 -0.56 19.56
N SER A 441 -12.03 -1.73 20.03
CA SER A 441 -12.78 -2.99 19.93
C SER A 441 -12.80 -3.80 21.24
N GLY A 442 -13.86 -3.67 22.06
CA GLY A 442 -14.06 -4.53 23.24
C GLY A 442 -13.04 -4.31 24.38
N GLU A 443 -12.56 -5.40 25.03
CA GLU A 443 -11.59 -5.35 26.15
C GLU A 443 -10.29 -4.58 25.83
N VAL A 444 -9.94 -4.51 24.54
CA VAL A 444 -8.87 -3.67 23.99
C VAL A 444 -8.98 -2.21 24.45
N SER A 445 -10.21 -1.71 24.61
CA SER A 445 -10.48 -0.34 25.06
C SER A 445 -9.93 -0.03 26.46
N VAL A 446 -9.83 -1.01 27.37
CA VAL A 446 -9.35 -0.77 28.74
C VAL A 446 -7.85 -0.50 28.76
N PHE A 447 -7.07 -1.26 27.98
CA PHE A 447 -5.62 -1.03 27.90
C PHE A 447 -5.33 0.26 27.14
N GLN A 448 -6.05 0.54 26.05
CA GLN A 448 -5.93 1.82 25.32
C GLN A 448 -6.21 3.01 26.23
N ALA A 449 -7.29 2.99 27.02
CA ALA A 449 -7.61 4.06 27.97
C ALA A 449 -6.51 4.26 29.02
N ARG A 450 -5.88 3.16 29.48
CA ARG A 450 -4.76 3.24 30.43
C ARG A 450 -3.50 3.81 29.79
N TRP A 451 -3.18 3.44 28.55
CA TRP A 451 -2.05 4.01 27.81
C TRP A 451 -2.28 5.47 27.46
N LYS A 452 -3.52 5.87 27.15
CA LYS A 452 -3.88 7.28 27.00
C LYS A 452 -3.60 8.07 28.28
N ALA A 453 -3.93 7.50 29.44
CA ALA A 453 -3.58 8.11 30.72
C ALA A 453 -2.06 8.17 31.01
N VAL A 454 -1.25 7.27 30.43
CA VAL A 454 0.22 7.37 30.48
C VAL A 454 0.70 8.54 29.61
N GLU A 455 0.21 8.64 28.37
CA GLU A 455 0.52 9.72 27.43
C GLU A 455 0.18 11.10 28.01
N ASP A 456 -1.03 11.26 28.57
CA ASP A 456 -1.47 12.52 29.18
C ASP A 456 -0.54 12.93 30.32
N LYS A 457 -0.13 11.98 31.18
CA LYS A 457 0.79 12.25 32.30
C LYS A 457 2.20 12.61 31.83
N LEU A 458 2.73 11.91 30.84
CA LEU A 458 4.04 12.24 30.25
C LEU A 458 4.05 13.62 29.60
N THR A 459 2.95 14.00 28.96
CA THR A 459 2.78 15.33 28.37
C THR A 459 2.84 16.41 29.44
N VAL A 460 2.12 16.22 30.56
CA VAL A 460 2.17 17.16 31.70
C VAL A 460 3.56 17.26 32.31
N GLU A 461 4.27 16.13 32.51
CA GLU A 461 5.65 16.14 33.04
C GLU A 461 6.61 16.90 32.11
N ARG A 462 6.45 16.75 30.80
CA ARG A 462 7.26 17.46 29.81
C ARG A 462 6.98 18.96 29.79
N ASP A 463 5.70 19.36 29.77
CA ASP A 463 5.31 20.77 29.75
C ASP A 463 5.78 21.49 31.02
N ALA A 464 5.79 20.78 32.16
CA ALA A 464 6.36 21.25 33.42
C ALA A 464 7.88 21.38 33.41
N ALA A 465 8.61 20.58 32.61
CA ALA A 465 10.06 20.68 32.48
C ALA A 465 10.53 21.81 31.55
N VAL A 466 9.65 22.29 30.66
CA VAL A 466 9.92 23.40 29.72
C VAL A 466 9.57 24.77 30.33
N SER A 467 8.70 24.80 31.35
CA SER A 467 8.28 26.00 32.08
C SER A 467 9.25 26.35 33.21
#